data_AF-A0A4Z2GQ11-F1
#
_entry.id   AF-A0A4Z2GQ11-F1
#
_cell.length_a   1.000
_cell.length_b   1.000
_cell.length_c   1.000
_cell.angle_alpha   90.00
_cell.angle_beta   90.00
_cell.angle_gamma   90.00
#
_symmetry.space_group_name_H-M   'P 1'
#
loop_
_entity.id
_entity.type
_entity.pdbx_description
1 polymer ?
#
loop_
_entity_poly.entity_id
_entity_poly.type
_entity_poly.pdbx_seq_one_letter_code
_entity_poly.pdbx_strand_id
1 'polypeptide(L)'
;MARRPCAIYAVGIICASLLVVGIGLIVGQVFRTFMLNRLKKEIVLVEGSRVFGSWKSPPPPVYMEYFFFNFTNMDAFLEGAKPEVQQVGPYTYRYKDNVTMLEDDKMVSAYNYKSFVFLREKSVGDPAVDNITTVNIPAWAVMNKVKGSFWKSSMVAIWMNSVGSGLFTTRTVDELLWGYEDPLLARVSTSSPEVEKVFGLMSIHMEFEKDVEVKGIPAYRFTPPRSVFASKEENPANEGFCVSPKECLGTGLLKVSPCRKGAPVVASFPHFYLGENKYAAAIGGLSPKREHHQTFLDLNPTTGVIVRANKRAQVNILINRISGFP
;
A
#
# COMPACT_ATOMS: atom_id res chain seq x y z
N MET A 1 -24.43 50.20 -66.60
CA MET A 1 -23.01 49.85 -66.82
C MET A 1 -22.37 49.51 -65.46
N ALA A 2 -21.67 48.37 -65.37
CA ALA A 2 -20.75 47.94 -64.30
C ALA A 2 -21.22 47.86 -62.81
N ARG A 3 -21.93 46.78 -62.41
CA ARG A 3 -22.00 46.32 -60.99
C ARG A 3 -21.62 44.84 -60.77
N ARG A 4 -21.26 44.10 -61.83
CA ARG A 4 -20.92 42.67 -61.77
C ARG A 4 -19.49 42.29 -61.33
N PRO A 5 -18.44 43.16 -61.35
CA PRO A 5 -17.08 42.70 -61.04
C PRO A 5 -16.79 42.49 -59.54
N CYS A 6 -17.31 43.34 -58.62
CA CYS A 6 -17.01 43.21 -57.18
C CYS A 6 -17.51 41.91 -56.54
N ALA A 7 -18.68 41.41 -56.95
CA ALA A 7 -19.24 40.17 -56.42
C ALA A 7 -18.38 38.94 -56.78
N ILE A 8 -17.79 38.94 -57.98
CA ILE A 8 -16.93 37.83 -58.46
C ILE A 8 -15.62 37.80 -57.67
N TYR A 9 -15.00 38.97 -57.43
CA TYR A 9 -13.78 39.05 -56.60
C TYR A 9 -14.05 38.68 -55.14
N ALA A 10 -15.18 39.10 -54.57
CA ALA A 10 -15.55 38.74 -53.20
C ALA A 10 -15.78 37.23 -53.05
N VAL A 11 -16.49 36.60 -54.00
CA VAL A 11 -16.68 35.13 -54.02
C VAL A 11 -15.35 34.41 -54.19
N GLY A 12 -14.47 34.88 -55.08
CA GLY A 12 -13.14 34.30 -55.27
C GLY A 12 -12.29 34.33 -53.98
N ILE A 13 -12.32 35.43 -53.24
CA ILE A 13 -11.61 35.57 -51.96
C ILE A 13 -12.20 34.65 -50.90
N ILE A 14 -13.54 34.54 -50.81
CA ILE A 14 -14.22 33.64 -49.87
C ILE A 14 -13.88 32.17 -50.18
N CYS A 15 -13.91 31.78 -51.45
CA CYS A 15 -13.52 30.43 -51.86
C CYS A 15 -12.05 30.13 -51.54
N ALA A 16 -11.13 31.05 -51.86
CA ALA A 16 -9.72 30.88 -51.56
C ALA A 16 -9.45 30.77 -50.05
N SER A 17 -10.11 31.60 -49.23
CA SER A 17 -9.97 31.56 -47.77
C SER A 17 -10.58 30.28 -47.17
N LEU A 18 -11.74 29.82 -47.65
CA LEU A 18 -12.30 28.53 -47.25
C LEU A 18 -11.38 27.35 -47.63
N LEU A 19 -10.71 27.42 -48.78
CA LEU A 19 -9.78 26.39 -49.24
C LEU A 19 -8.53 26.35 -48.35
N VAL A 20 -7.97 27.52 -48.00
CA VAL A 20 -6.85 27.63 -47.06
C VAL A 20 -7.23 27.10 -45.67
N VAL A 21 -8.43 27.44 -45.17
CA VAL A 21 -8.94 26.92 -43.89
C VAL A 21 -9.14 25.40 -43.97
N GLY A 22 -9.69 24.88 -45.06
CA GLY A 22 -9.88 23.45 -45.28
C GLY A 22 -8.56 22.68 -45.28
N ILE A 23 -7.54 23.18 -45.98
CA ILE A 23 -6.18 22.61 -45.96
C ILE A 23 -5.61 22.67 -44.55
N GLY A 24 -5.75 23.79 -43.84
CA GLY A 24 -5.28 23.95 -42.46
C GLY A 24 -5.89 22.92 -41.50
N LEU A 25 -7.21 22.67 -41.61
CA LEU A 25 -7.91 21.66 -40.82
C LEU A 25 -7.43 20.24 -41.14
N ILE A 26 -7.25 19.92 -42.43
CA ILE A 26 -6.75 18.61 -42.86
C ILE A 26 -5.32 18.39 -42.36
N VAL A 27 -4.43 19.36 -42.55
CA VAL A 27 -3.04 19.29 -42.09
C VAL A 27 -2.99 19.15 -40.56
N GLY A 28 -3.80 19.91 -39.83
CA GLY A 28 -3.92 19.79 -38.37
C GLY A 28 -4.38 18.41 -37.93
N GLN A 29 -5.36 17.82 -38.61
CA GLN A 29 -5.87 16.49 -38.31
C GLN A 29 -4.86 15.38 -38.64
N VAL A 30 -4.18 15.48 -39.79
CA VAL A 30 -3.13 14.54 -40.19
C VAL A 30 -1.95 14.61 -39.23
N PHE A 31 -1.49 15.82 -38.89
CA PHE A 31 -0.43 16.03 -37.93
C PHE A 31 -0.78 15.44 -36.56
N ARG A 32 -1.99 15.69 -36.05
CA ARG A 32 -2.47 15.10 -34.80
C ARG A 32 -2.44 13.57 -34.85
N THR A 33 -2.93 12.98 -35.94
CA THR A 33 -3.01 11.52 -36.11
C THR A 33 -1.62 10.90 -36.20
N PHE A 34 -0.72 11.53 -36.95
CA PHE A 34 0.67 11.13 -37.07
C PHE A 34 1.38 11.17 -35.71
N MET A 35 1.25 12.29 -34.97
CA MET A 35 1.85 12.45 -33.65
C MET A 35 1.34 11.42 -32.64
N LEU A 36 0.03 11.17 -32.59
CA LEU A 36 -0.55 10.15 -31.71
C LEU A 36 -0.06 8.73 -32.06
N ASN A 37 0.06 8.41 -33.34
CA ASN A 37 0.57 7.11 -33.78
C ASN A 37 2.05 6.94 -33.47
N ARG A 38 2.85 8.01 -33.59
CA ARG A 38 4.27 8.02 -33.17
C ARG A 38 4.40 7.81 -31.66
N LEU A 39 3.62 8.53 -30.87
CA LEU A 39 3.57 8.39 -29.42
C LEU A 39 3.22 6.96 -28.99
N LYS A 40 2.17 6.36 -29.57
CA LYS A 40 1.76 4.98 -29.26
C LYS A 40 2.85 3.95 -29.52
N LYS A 41 3.70 4.17 -30.51
CA LYS A 41 4.84 3.28 -30.81
C LYS A 41 6.01 3.49 -29.84
N GLU A 42 6.23 4.72 -29.36
CA GLU A 42 7.34 5.02 -28.46
C GLU A 42 7.06 4.69 -26.98
N ILE A 43 5.80 4.64 -26.55
CA ILE A 43 5.43 4.24 -25.18
C ILE A 43 5.50 2.72 -24.92
N VAL A 44 5.81 1.93 -25.94
CA VAL A 44 5.94 0.47 -25.80
C VAL A 44 7.23 0.14 -25.06
N LEU A 45 7.15 -0.75 -24.08
CA LEU A 45 8.32 -1.24 -23.34
C LEU A 45 9.15 -2.16 -24.23
N VAL A 46 10.13 -1.58 -24.91
CA VAL A 46 11.11 -2.29 -25.74
C VAL A 46 12.50 -2.08 -25.15
N GLU A 47 13.28 -3.16 -25.03
CA GLU A 47 14.66 -3.09 -24.54
C GLU A 47 15.49 -2.12 -25.40
N GLY A 48 16.26 -1.24 -24.74
CA GLY A 48 17.01 -0.15 -25.38
C GLY A 48 16.20 1.13 -25.66
N SER A 49 14.88 1.14 -25.50
CA SER A 49 14.08 2.37 -25.61
C SER A 49 14.27 3.31 -24.41
N ARG A 50 14.03 4.62 -24.60
CA ARG A 50 14.06 5.60 -23.51
C ARG A 50 13.00 5.33 -22.44
N VAL A 51 11.83 4.87 -22.85
CA VAL A 51 10.71 4.53 -21.96
C VAL A 51 11.05 3.32 -21.10
N PHE A 52 11.72 2.31 -21.68
CA PHE A 52 12.24 1.17 -20.92
C PHE A 52 13.30 1.59 -19.88
N GLY A 53 14.24 2.45 -20.25
CA GLY A 53 15.23 2.99 -19.30
C GLY A 53 14.57 3.73 -18.13
N SER A 54 13.54 4.53 -18.43
CA SER A 54 12.76 5.26 -17.43
C SER A 54 11.86 4.34 -16.60
N TRP A 55 11.37 3.24 -17.15
CA TRP A 55 10.60 2.24 -16.41
C TRP A 55 11.50 1.41 -15.48
N LYS A 56 12.70 1.05 -15.94
CA LYS A 56 13.70 0.29 -15.17
C LYS A 56 14.31 1.11 -14.03
N SER A 57 14.52 2.40 -14.25
CA SER A 57 15.01 3.34 -13.24
C SER A 57 14.22 4.65 -13.32
N PRO A 58 13.04 4.74 -12.69
CA PRO A 58 12.19 5.92 -12.77
C PRO A 58 12.81 7.12 -12.05
N PRO A 59 13.06 8.24 -12.75
CA PRO A 59 13.24 9.53 -12.10
C PRO A 59 11.85 10.12 -11.82
N PRO A 60 11.52 10.69 -10.64
CA PRO A 60 12.32 10.96 -9.43
C PRO A 60 12.37 9.80 -8.41
N PRO A 61 13.30 9.85 -7.42
CA PRO A 61 13.36 8.83 -6.36
C PRO A 61 12.05 8.75 -5.57
N VAL A 62 11.60 7.53 -5.32
CA VAL A 62 10.43 7.27 -4.47
C VAL A 62 10.87 7.20 -3.02
N TYR A 63 10.19 7.96 -2.16
CA TYR A 63 10.40 7.96 -0.73
C TYR A 63 9.20 7.33 -0.04
N MET A 64 9.48 6.50 0.96
CA MET A 64 8.50 5.91 1.86
C MET A 64 8.69 6.55 3.22
N GLU A 65 7.66 7.23 3.72
CA GLU A 65 7.67 7.91 5.00
C GLU A 65 6.75 7.19 5.96
N TYR A 66 7.30 6.73 7.09
CA TYR A 66 6.51 6.08 8.13
C TYR A 66 6.23 7.06 9.26
N PHE A 67 4.96 7.08 9.68
CA PHE A 67 4.48 7.83 10.83
C PHE A 67 3.83 6.84 11.79
N PHE A 68 4.18 6.96 13.06
CA PHE A 68 3.65 6.14 14.14
C PHE A 68 2.75 6.97 15.04
N PHE A 69 1.83 6.30 15.72
CA PHE A 69 1.01 6.90 16.77
C PHE A 69 1.49 6.34 18.10
N ASN A 70 2.25 7.14 18.84
CA ASN A 70 2.74 6.79 20.17
C ASN A 70 1.61 6.94 21.19
N PHE A 71 1.36 5.90 21.98
CA PHE A 71 0.27 5.87 22.96
C PHE A 71 0.68 6.60 24.24
N THR A 72 -0.14 7.56 24.71
CA THR A 72 0.24 8.46 25.82
C THR A 72 -0.47 8.16 27.14
N ASN A 73 -1.67 7.56 27.11
CA ASN A 73 -2.52 7.36 28.28
C ASN A 73 -2.97 5.90 28.45
N MET A 74 -2.01 4.97 28.52
CA MET A 74 -2.29 3.52 28.59
C MET A 74 -3.16 3.12 29.78
N ASP A 75 -2.79 3.54 31.00
CA ASP A 75 -3.47 3.13 32.23
C ASP A 75 -4.92 3.62 32.26
N ALA A 76 -5.13 4.89 31.92
CA ALA A 76 -6.47 5.47 31.82
C ALA A 76 -7.31 4.78 30.73
N PHE A 77 -6.72 4.40 29.60
CA PHE A 77 -7.43 3.68 28.54
C PHE A 77 -7.89 2.29 29.01
N LEU A 78 -7.08 1.58 29.78
CA LEU A 78 -7.45 0.28 30.36
C LEU A 78 -8.63 0.40 31.35
N GLU A 79 -8.72 1.52 32.05
CA GLU A 79 -9.86 1.86 32.93
C GLU A 79 -11.12 2.29 32.17
N GLY A 80 -11.03 2.46 30.84
CA GLY A 80 -12.16 2.82 29.96
C GLY A 80 -12.15 4.27 29.49
N ALA A 81 -11.09 5.04 29.75
CA ALA A 81 -10.91 6.36 29.15
C ALA A 81 -10.67 6.25 27.64
N LYS A 82 -10.83 7.38 26.94
CA LYS A 82 -10.57 7.47 25.51
C LYS A 82 -9.05 7.39 25.22
N PRO A 83 -8.60 6.66 24.20
CA PRO A 83 -7.17 6.58 23.86
C PRO A 83 -6.67 7.92 23.32
N GLU A 84 -5.47 8.32 23.73
CA GLU A 84 -4.76 9.51 23.28
C GLU A 84 -3.41 9.13 22.69
N VAL A 85 -3.18 9.58 21.46
CA VAL A 85 -1.96 9.27 20.73
C VAL A 85 -1.26 10.52 20.23
N GLN A 86 0.07 10.46 20.17
CA GLN A 86 0.91 11.48 19.57
C GLN A 86 1.56 10.93 18.30
N GLN A 87 1.43 11.64 17.19
CA GLN A 87 2.08 11.26 15.94
C GLN A 87 3.59 11.50 16.03
N VAL A 88 4.39 10.49 15.67
CA VAL A 88 5.86 10.53 15.63
C VAL A 88 6.33 10.14 14.23
N GLY A 89 7.15 10.99 13.62
CA GLY A 89 7.70 10.79 12.27
C GLY A 89 7.99 12.13 11.57
N PRO A 90 8.40 12.09 10.30
CA PRO A 90 8.58 10.89 9.47
C PRO A 90 9.87 10.11 9.79
N TYR A 91 9.84 8.80 9.52
CA TYR A 91 11.03 7.99 9.27
C TYR A 91 11.09 7.65 7.79
N THR A 92 12.07 8.20 7.08
CA THR A 92 12.10 8.23 5.62
C THR A 92 13.06 7.20 5.06
N TYR A 93 12.57 6.37 4.16
CA TYR A 93 13.35 5.37 3.44
C TYR A 93 13.27 5.65 1.93
N ARG A 94 14.41 5.64 1.26
CA ARG A 94 14.47 5.65 -0.20
C ARG A 94 14.20 4.25 -0.72
N TYR A 95 13.19 4.17 -1.57
CA TYR A 95 12.83 2.95 -2.28
C TYR A 95 13.64 2.83 -3.56
N LYS A 96 14.28 1.67 -3.77
CA LYS A 96 14.94 1.34 -5.04
C LYS A 96 14.44 -0.01 -5.51
N ASP A 97 13.70 0.04 -6.61
CA ASP A 97 13.41 -1.11 -7.46
C ASP A 97 14.54 -1.30 -8.44
N ASN A 98 14.74 -2.55 -8.76
CA ASN A 98 15.93 -2.98 -9.42
C ASN A 98 15.41 -4.17 -10.22
N VAL A 99 15.27 -3.95 -11.53
CA VAL A 99 14.40 -4.77 -12.38
C VAL A 99 15.24 -5.48 -13.43
N THR A 100 15.16 -6.81 -13.45
CA THR A 100 15.72 -7.64 -14.51
C THR A 100 14.60 -8.16 -15.39
N MET A 101 14.65 -7.86 -16.68
CA MET A 101 13.69 -8.39 -17.65
C MET A 101 14.11 -9.80 -18.08
N LEU A 102 13.13 -10.68 -18.20
CA LEU A 102 13.24 -11.89 -19.01
C LEU A 102 12.67 -11.55 -20.38
N GLU A 103 13.48 -11.63 -21.42
CA GLU A 103 13.04 -11.36 -22.80
C GLU A 103 11.92 -12.34 -23.17
N ASP A 104 10.74 -11.82 -23.52
CA ASP A 104 9.78 -12.48 -24.40
C ASP A 104 9.05 -11.39 -25.19
N ASP A 105 8.95 -11.53 -26.52
CA ASP A 105 8.53 -10.50 -27.49
C ASP A 105 7.13 -9.88 -27.23
N LYS A 106 6.38 -10.38 -26.24
CA LYS A 106 5.01 -9.94 -25.90
C LYS A 106 4.77 -9.74 -24.40
N MET A 107 5.69 -10.13 -23.52
CA MET A 107 5.49 -10.07 -22.05
C MET A 107 6.74 -9.57 -21.33
N VAL A 108 6.53 -8.60 -20.45
CA VAL A 108 7.54 -8.14 -19.50
C VAL A 108 7.40 -8.95 -18.22
N SER A 109 8.37 -9.83 -17.96
CA SER A 109 8.52 -10.48 -16.65
C SER A 109 9.71 -9.87 -15.93
N ALA A 110 9.50 -9.43 -14.69
CA ALA A 110 10.44 -8.62 -13.94
C ALA A 110 10.61 -9.11 -12.51
N TYR A 111 11.86 -9.27 -12.07
CA TYR A 111 12.18 -9.44 -10.65
C TYR A 111 12.29 -8.06 -10.01
N ASN A 112 11.48 -7.78 -8.99
CA ASN A 112 11.57 -6.53 -8.23
C ASN A 112 12.23 -6.83 -6.88
N TYR A 113 13.56 -6.67 -6.79
CA TYR A 113 14.24 -6.68 -5.50
C TYR A 113 14.09 -5.29 -4.87
N LYS A 114 13.20 -5.21 -3.90
CA LYS A 114 12.90 -3.98 -3.16
C LYS A 114 14.00 -3.76 -2.12
N SER A 115 14.71 -2.65 -2.25
CA SER A 115 15.64 -2.19 -1.22
C SER A 115 15.14 -0.89 -0.61
N PHE A 116 15.19 -0.82 0.72
CA PHE A 116 14.83 0.35 1.50
C PHE A 116 16.10 0.89 2.15
N VAL A 117 16.49 2.09 1.77
CA VAL A 117 17.67 2.76 2.34
C VAL A 117 17.18 3.87 3.26
N PHE A 118 17.44 3.75 4.56
CA PHE A 118 17.08 4.78 5.54
C PHE A 118 17.83 6.09 5.27
N LEU A 119 17.12 7.22 5.39
CA LEU A 119 17.66 8.57 5.21
C LEU A 119 17.54 9.36 6.51
N ARG A 120 18.63 9.44 7.27
CA ARG A 120 18.65 10.10 8.58
C ARG A 120 18.33 11.59 8.48
N GLU A 121 18.80 12.26 7.43
CA GLU A 121 18.65 13.70 7.21
C GLU A 121 17.21 14.14 6.89
N LYS A 122 16.35 13.19 6.47
CA LYS A 122 14.93 13.43 6.21
C LYS A 122 14.02 12.88 7.32
N SER A 123 14.61 12.27 8.34
CA SER A 123 13.89 11.60 9.42
C SER A 123 13.98 12.39 10.72
N VAL A 124 12.95 12.29 11.56
CA VAL A 124 12.93 12.97 12.87
C VAL A 124 14.03 12.45 13.80
N GLY A 125 14.31 11.15 13.78
CA GLY A 125 15.26 10.50 14.68
C GLY A 125 15.88 9.24 14.08
N ASP A 126 16.42 8.37 14.93
CA ASP A 126 17.05 7.11 14.55
C ASP A 126 16.09 5.94 14.81
N PRO A 127 15.62 5.21 13.77
CA PRO A 127 14.64 4.15 13.94
C PRO A 127 15.14 2.98 14.79
N ALA A 128 16.45 2.80 14.93
CA ALA A 128 17.03 1.74 15.77
C ALA A 128 17.01 2.09 17.28
N VAL A 129 16.78 3.36 17.63
CA VAL A 129 16.84 3.86 19.02
C VAL A 129 15.47 4.37 19.48
N ASP A 130 14.71 5.00 18.59
CA ASP A 130 13.44 5.64 18.93
C ASP A 130 12.38 4.60 19.25
N ASN A 131 11.89 4.64 20.50
CA ASN A 131 10.88 3.73 21.00
C ASN A 131 9.47 4.27 20.76
N ILE A 132 8.60 3.41 20.25
CA ILE A 132 7.18 3.66 20.08
C ILE A 132 6.40 2.67 20.94
N THR A 133 5.48 3.21 21.76
CA THR A 133 4.53 2.41 22.50
C THR A 133 3.24 2.28 21.68
N THR A 134 2.88 1.04 21.34
CA THR A 134 1.71 0.74 20.53
C THR A 134 1.06 -0.57 20.97
N VAL A 135 -0.05 -0.93 20.34
CA VAL A 135 -0.79 -2.16 20.60
C VAL A 135 0.07 -3.35 20.19
N ASN A 136 0.16 -4.35 21.06
CA ASN A 136 0.80 -5.61 20.76
C ASN A 136 -0.08 -6.45 19.81
N ILE A 137 0.12 -6.26 18.50
CA ILE A 137 -0.69 -6.91 17.46
C ILE A 137 -0.62 -8.45 17.55
N PRO A 138 0.57 -9.07 17.71
CA PRO A 138 0.67 -10.50 17.97
C PRO A 138 -0.16 -10.97 19.16
N ALA A 139 0.02 -10.34 20.33
CA ALA A 139 -0.70 -10.74 21.53
C ALA A 139 -2.21 -10.61 21.37
N TRP A 140 -2.67 -9.50 20.79
CA TRP A 140 -4.08 -9.31 20.50
C TRP A 140 -4.62 -10.38 19.55
N ALA A 141 -3.89 -10.71 18.47
CA ALA A 141 -4.31 -11.73 17.50
C ALA A 141 -4.47 -13.10 18.16
N VAL A 142 -3.54 -13.48 19.05
CA VAL A 142 -3.62 -14.72 19.84
C VAL A 142 -4.85 -14.68 20.77
N MET A 143 -5.04 -13.61 21.54
CA MET A 143 -6.21 -13.46 22.43
C MET A 143 -7.53 -13.57 21.69
N ASN A 144 -7.66 -12.89 20.55
CA ASN A 144 -8.88 -12.92 19.73
C ASN A 144 -9.11 -14.28 19.05
N LYS A 145 -8.07 -15.07 18.78
CA LYS A 145 -8.20 -16.43 18.24
C LYS A 145 -8.70 -17.44 19.28
N VAL A 146 -8.35 -17.26 20.55
CA VAL A 146 -8.76 -18.16 21.65
C VAL A 146 -10.02 -17.70 22.38
N LYS A 147 -10.59 -16.55 21.99
CA LYS A 147 -11.81 -15.99 22.59
C LYS A 147 -12.94 -17.03 22.62
N GLY A 148 -13.67 -17.08 23.74
CA GLY A 148 -14.80 -17.99 23.93
C GLY A 148 -14.43 -19.38 24.48
N SER A 149 -13.14 -19.77 24.50
CA SER A 149 -12.69 -20.98 25.19
C SER A 149 -11.97 -20.62 26.49
N PHE A 150 -12.63 -20.88 27.64
CA PHE A 150 -12.12 -20.53 28.97
C PHE A 150 -10.73 -21.16 29.25
N TRP A 151 -10.57 -22.46 28.94
CA TRP A 151 -9.30 -23.17 29.17
C TRP A 151 -8.16 -22.64 28.31
N LYS A 152 -8.39 -22.44 27.00
CA LYS A 152 -7.36 -21.88 26.10
C LYS A 152 -7.00 -20.45 26.47
N SER A 153 -8.00 -19.64 26.86
CA SER A 153 -7.77 -18.26 27.32
C SER A 153 -6.95 -18.22 28.60
N SER A 154 -7.25 -19.08 29.57
CA SER A 154 -6.51 -19.18 30.83
C SER A 154 -5.05 -19.60 30.61
N MET A 155 -4.80 -20.58 29.73
CA MET A 155 -3.44 -21.00 29.37
C MET A 155 -2.64 -19.87 28.72
N VAL A 156 -3.24 -19.17 27.74
CA VAL A 156 -2.60 -18.04 27.08
C VAL A 156 -2.33 -16.90 28.08
N ALA A 157 -3.25 -16.63 29.01
CA ALA A 157 -3.05 -15.61 30.04
C ALA A 157 -1.87 -15.94 30.97
N ILE A 158 -1.72 -17.21 31.37
CA ILE A 158 -0.55 -17.67 32.14
C ILE A 158 0.74 -17.46 31.34
N TRP A 159 0.73 -17.81 30.05
CA TRP A 159 1.89 -17.61 29.19
C TRP A 159 2.26 -16.15 29.03
N MET A 160 1.27 -15.29 28.78
CA MET A 160 1.43 -13.83 28.68
C MET A 160 2.07 -13.25 29.94
N ASN A 161 1.54 -13.59 31.12
CA ASN A 161 2.09 -13.15 32.41
C ASN A 161 3.53 -13.64 32.63
N SER A 162 3.84 -14.88 32.24
CA SER A 162 5.19 -15.45 32.39
C SER A 162 6.24 -14.80 31.49
N VAL A 163 5.86 -14.31 30.30
CA VAL A 163 6.81 -13.67 29.36
C VAL A 163 6.73 -12.14 29.39
N GLY A 164 5.91 -11.57 30.28
CA GLY A 164 5.67 -10.13 30.34
C GLY A 164 5.03 -9.55 29.08
N SER A 165 4.24 -10.34 28.34
CA SER A 165 3.54 -9.87 27.14
C SER A 165 2.16 -9.33 27.52
N GLY A 166 1.93 -8.05 27.24
CA GLY A 166 0.67 -7.37 27.51
C GLY A 166 -0.07 -6.94 26.24
N LEU A 167 -1.18 -6.20 26.42
CA LEU A 167 -1.94 -5.59 25.33
C LEU A 167 -1.14 -4.51 24.58
N PHE A 168 -0.19 -3.88 25.27
CA PHE A 168 0.70 -2.87 24.72
C PHE A 168 2.14 -3.39 24.70
N THR A 169 2.93 -2.89 23.76
CA THR A 169 4.34 -3.19 23.62
C THR A 169 5.08 -1.89 23.29
N THR A 170 6.28 -1.75 23.83
CA THR A 170 7.19 -0.65 23.51
C THR A 170 8.38 -1.24 22.76
N ARG A 171 8.56 -0.80 21.52
CA ARG A 171 9.56 -1.35 20.58
C ARG A 171 10.15 -0.23 19.74
N THR A 172 11.33 -0.49 19.16
CA THR A 172 11.94 0.47 18.26
C THR A 172 11.17 0.54 16.94
N VAL A 173 11.31 1.64 16.21
CA VAL A 173 10.69 1.80 14.89
C VAL A 173 11.17 0.72 13.92
N ASP A 174 12.46 0.37 13.97
CA ASP A 174 13.06 -0.66 13.12
C ASP A 174 12.43 -2.05 13.39
N GLU A 175 12.30 -2.41 14.68
CA GLU A 175 11.64 -3.65 15.12
C GLU A 175 10.17 -3.71 14.64
N LEU A 176 9.42 -2.62 14.74
CA LEU A 176 8.02 -2.57 14.32
C LEU A 176 7.86 -2.70 12.79
N LEU A 177 8.76 -2.12 12.00
CA LEU A 177 8.70 -2.13 10.54
C LEU A 177 9.13 -3.47 9.94
N TRP A 178 10.34 -3.92 10.29
CA TRP A 178 11.00 -5.05 9.64
C TRP A 178 10.80 -6.36 10.38
N GLY A 179 10.54 -6.26 11.68
CA GLY A 179 10.04 -7.34 12.50
C GLY A 179 10.86 -7.57 13.75
N TYR A 180 10.20 -8.13 14.76
CA TYR A 180 10.81 -8.58 16.00
C TYR A 180 10.32 -9.98 16.34
N GLU A 181 11.14 -10.75 17.06
CA GLU A 181 10.70 -12.02 17.61
C GLU A 181 9.76 -11.76 18.80
N ASP A 182 8.49 -12.14 18.67
CA ASP A 182 7.52 -11.92 19.73
C ASP A 182 7.61 -13.05 20.77
N PRO A 183 7.80 -12.73 22.07
CA PRO A 183 7.95 -13.74 23.12
C PRO A 183 6.74 -14.69 23.25
N LEU A 184 5.53 -14.19 22.98
CA LEU A 184 4.32 -15.00 23.03
C LEU A 184 4.22 -15.90 21.80
N LEU A 185 4.48 -15.38 20.59
CA LEU A 185 4.52 -16.20 19.37
C LEU A 185 5.61 -17.27 19.43
N ALA A 186 6.78 -16.96 19.97
CA ALA A 186 7.84 -17.94 20.18
C ALA A 186 7.37 -19.13 21.03
N ARG A 187 6.63 -18.87 22.11
CA ARG A 187 6.06 -19.92 22.97
C ARG A 187 4.91 -20.67 22.30
N VAL A 188 4.01 -19.97 21.60
CA VAL A 188 2.89 -20.60 20.85
C VAL A 188 3.42 -21.49 19.73
N SER A 189 4.47 -21.07 19.03
CA SER A 189 5.07 -21.84 17.93
C SER A 189 5.65 -23.19 18.38
N THR A 190 6.02 -23.33 19.66
CA THR A 190 6.45 -24.62 20.23
C THR A 190 5.30 -25.65 20.23
N SER A 191 4.05 -25.21 20.38
CA SER A 191 2.87 -26.07 20.34
C SER A 191 2.19 -26.13 18.97
N SER A 192 2.40 -25.11 18.14
CA SER A 192 1.77 -24.91 16.82
C SER A 192 2.84 -24.44 15.82
N PRO A 193 3.58 -25.35 15.16
CA PRO A 193 4.70 -25.00 14.29
C PRO A 193 4.32 -24.19 13.03
N GLU A 194 3.02 -24.09 12.71
CA GLU A 194 2.47 -23.21 11.67
C GLU A 194 2.51 -21.71 12.01
N VAL A 195 2.81 -21.35 13.27
CA VAL A 195 2.85 -19.96 13.74
C VAL A 195 4.27 -19.40 13.61
N GLU A 196 4.41 -18.34 12.80
CA GLU A 196 5.66 -17.58 12.69
C GLU A 196 5.98 -16.86 14.01
N LYS A 197 7.26 -16.90 14.41
CA LYS A 197 7.75 -16.24 15.63
C LYS A 197 8.03 -14.75 15.45
N VAL A 198 8.36 -14.35 14.23
CA VAL A 198 8.74 -12.98 13.89
C VAL A 198 7.52 -12.23 13.37
N PHE A 199 7.23 -11.07 13.97
CA PHE A 199 6.16 -10.19 13.53
C PHE A 199 6.73 -8.85 13.06
N GLY A 200 6.46 -8.48 11.80
CA GLY A 200 6.80 -7.17 11.24
C GLY A 200 5.72 -6.66 10.30
N LEU A 201 5.43 -5.35 10.33
CA LEU A 201 4.34 -4.74 9.54
C LEU A 201 4.57 -4.87 8.03
N MET A 202 5.84 -4.86 7.60
CA MET A 202 6.25 -4.96 6.19
C MET A 202 6.78 -6.35 5.80
N SER A 203 6.69 -7.35 6.68
CA SER A 203 7.13 -8.71 6.35
C SER A 203 6.13 -9.38 5.39
N ILE A 204 6.50 -9.45 4.11
CA ILE A 204 5.91 -10.37 3.12
C ILE A 204 7.07 -11.26 2.67
N HIS A 205 7.02 -12.55 2.98
CA HIS A 205 8.01 -13.51 2.52
C HIS A 205 7.58 -14.14 1.20
N MET A 206 8.56 -14.51 0.39
CA MET A 206 8.38 -15.22 -0.87
C MET A 206 8.80 -16.67 -0.63
N GLU A 207 7.97 -17.64 -1.02
CA GLU A 207 8.30 -19.06 -0.90
C GLU A 207 8.89 -19.56 -2.21
N PHE A 208 9.85 -20.49 -2.12
CA PHE A 208 10.34 -21.23 -3.27
C PHE A 208 9.22 -22.12 -3.80
N GLU A 209 8.78 -21.90 -5.03
CA GLU A 209 7.71 -22.68 -5.66
C GLU A 209 8.29 -23.89 -6.38
N LYS A 210 9.29 -23.68 -7.25
CA LYS A 210 9.96 -24.73 -8.03
C LYS A 210 11.14 -24.20 -8.83
N ASP A 211 11.98 -25.12 -9.29
CA ASP A 211 12.91 -24.90 -10.38
C ASP A 211 12.12 -24.67 -11.68
N VAL A 212 12.52 -23.67 -12.44
CA VAL A 212 11.94 -23.36 -13.75
C VAL A 212 13.06 -23.17 -14.74
N GLU A 213 12.87 -23.66 -15.95
CA GLU A 213 13.78 -23.40 -17.05
C GLU A 213 13.13 -22.37 -17.96
N VAL A 214 13.71 -21.17 -18.03
CA VAL A 214 13.22 -20.09 -18.89
C VAL A 214 14.22 -19.92 -20.01
N LYS A 215 13.82 -20.34 -21.22
CA LYS A 215 14.67 -20.29 -22.43
C LYS A 215 16.02 -21.01 -22.29
N GLY A 216 16.00 -22.23 -21.73
CA GLY A 216 17.21 -23.05 -21.60
C GLY A 216 18.10 -22.68 -20.41
N ILE A 217 17.68 -21.73 -19.57
CA ILE A 217 18.42 -21.27 -18.41
C ILE A 217 17.69 -21.76 -17.15
N PRO A 218 18.31 -22.60 -16.32
CA PRO A 218 17.74 -23.02 -15.06
C PRO A 218 17.66 -21.84 -14.08
N ALA A 219 16.50 -21.66 -13.47
CA ALA A 219 16.18 -20.60 -12.54
C ALA A 219 15.28 -21.12 -11.42
N TYR A 220 15.13 -20.33 -10.36
CA TYR A 220 14.29 -20.64 -9.21
C TYR A 220 13.09 -19.70 -9.19
N ARG A 221 11.87 -20.24 -9.19
CA ARG A 221 10.63 -19.46 -9.07
C ARG A 221 10.27 -19.33 -7.61
N PHE A 222 10.22 -18.08 -7.12
CA PHE A 222 9.69 -17.75 -5.81
C PHE A 222 8.38 -16.95 -5.97
N THR A 223 7.33 -17.35 -5.26
CA THR A 223 6.03 -16.67 -5.30
C THR A 223 5.51 -16.48 -3.87
N PRO A 224 4.70 -15.43 -3.58
CA PRO A 224 3.92 -15.42 -2.35
C PRO A 224 3.06 -16.68 -2.32
N PRO A 225 2.93 -17.39 -1.19
CA PRO A 225 2.21 -18.65 -1.13
C PRO A 225 0.82 -18.51 -1.75
N ARG A 226 0.39 -19.50 -2.56
CA ARG A 226 -0.92 -19.49 -3.25
C ARG A 226 -2.09 -19.19 -2.32
N SER A 227 -1.99 -19.58 -1.05
CA SER A 227 -2.97 -19.28 -0.01
C SER A 227 -3.23 -17.79 0.20
N VAL A 228 -2.28 -16.91 -0.14
CA VAL A 228 -2.41 -15.45 0.01
C VAL A 228 -3.39 -14.83 -1.00
N PHE A 229 -3.54 -15.42 -2.19
CA PHE A 229 -4.36 -14.87 -3.29
C PHE A 229 -5.38 -15.85 -3.90
N ALA A 230 -5.46 -17.09 -3.40
CA ALA A 230 -6.42 -18.11 -3.86
C ALA A 230 -7.88 -17.66 -3.72
N SER A 231 -8.76 -18.15 -4.61
CA SER A 231 -10.20 -17.89 -4.50
C SER A 231 -10.80 -18.62 -3.29
N LYS A 232 -12.03 -18.28 -2.88
CA LYS A 232 -12.69 -18.92 -1.74
C LYS A 232 -12.89 -20.44 -1.92
N GLU A 233 -12.96 -20.90 -3.17
CA GLU A 233 -13.11 -22.31 -3.54
C GLU A 233 -11.81 -23.11 -3.34
N GLU A 234 -10.65 -22.46 -3.47
CA GLU A 234 -9.32 -23.07 -3.33
C GLU A 234 -8.70 -22.79 -1.95
N ASN A 235 -9.04 -21.66 -1.33
CA ASN A 235 -8.72 -21.34 0.06
C ASN A 235 -9.95 -20.72 0.77
N PRO A 236 -10.70 -21.50 1.56
CA PRO A 236 -11.83 -21.00 2.34
C PRO A 236 -11.48 -19.84 3.30
N ALA A 237 -10.21 -19.64 3.66
CA ALA A 237 -9.77 -18.48 4.45
C ALA A 237 -9.79 -17.15 3.66
N ASN A 238 -9.90 -17.20 2.33
CA ASN A 238 -9.97 -16.05 1.42
C ASN A 238 -11.39 -15.66 1.02
N GLU A 239 -12.41 -16.24 1.65
CA GLU A 239 -13.82 -15.84 1.54
C GLU A 239 -14.07 -14.36 1.94
N GLY A 240 -13.04 -13.74 2.54
CA GLY A 240 -12.94 -12.50 3.32
C GLY A 240 -13.11 -11.11 2.68
N PHE A 241 -12.99 -10.93 1.37
CA PHE A 241 -12.77 -9.58 0.81
C PHE A 241 -14.02 -8.65 0.82
N CYS A 242 -15.19 -9.20 1.15
CA CYS A 242 -16.27 -8.58 1.96
C CYS A 242 -17.33 -9.66 2.21
N VAL A 243 -17.36 -10.31 3.39
CA VAL A 243 -18.09 -11.58 3.58
C VAL A 243 -19.55 -11.40 3.98
N SER A 244 -19.92 -10.33 4.69
CA SER A 244 -21.33 -10.10 5.05
C SER A 244 -21.64 -8.63 5.42
N PRO A 245 -22.88 -8.16 5.23
CA PRO A 245 -23.31 -6.79 5.57
C PRO A 245 -23.13 -6.39 7.04
N LYS A 246 -23.03 -7.38 7.96
CA LYS A 246 -22.83 -7.15 9.40
C LYS A 246 -21.37 -6.86 9.79
N GLU A 247 -20.41 -7.11 8.89
CA GLU A 247 -18.98 -6.91 9.15
C GLU A 247 -18.38 -5.64 8.53
N CYS A 248 -19.18 -4.87 7.80
CA CYS A 248 -18.74 -3.61 7.20
C CYS A 248 -18.56 -2.53 8.29
N LEU A 249 -17.32 -2.06 8.49
CA LEU A 249 -16.97 -1.00 9.45
C LEU A 249 -17.44 0.40 8.98
N GLY A 250 -18.47 0.51 8.17
CA GLY A 250 -18.92 1.80 7.63
C GLY A 250 -17.91 2.46 6.68
N THR A 251 -18.08 3.75 6.42
CA THR A 251 -17.33 4.46 5.37
C THR A 251 -15.90 4.79 5.80
N GLY A 252 -14.96 4.58 4.87
CA GLY A 252 -13.54 5.00 4.97
C GLY A 252 -12.61 4.01 5.68
N LEU A 253 -13.11 2.84 6.09
CA LEU A 253 -12.33 1.76 6.68
C LEU A 253 -12.47 0.48 5.84
N LEU A 254 -11.40 -0.30 5.77
CA LEU A 254 -11.35 -1.59 5.09
C LEU A 254 -10.74 -2.65 6.02
N LYS A 255 -11.51 -3.65 6.42
CA LYS A 255 -11.01 -4.77 7.22
C LYS A 255 -10.11 -5.65 6.34
N VAL A 256 -8.84 -5.79 6.70
CA VAL A 256 -7.83 -6.57 5.97
C VAL A 256 -7.39 -7.82 6.75
N SER A 257 -8.19 -8.24 7.73
CA SER A 257 -7.96 -9.46 8.50
C SER A 257 -7.73 -10.74 7.70
N PRO A 258 -8.44 -10.98 6.58
CA PRO A 258 -8.21 -12.16 5.74
C PRO A 258 -6.77 -12.21 5.19
N CYS A 259 -6.23 -11.07 4.76
CA CYS A 259 -4.87 -10.96 4.23
C CYS A 259 -3.78 -11.16 5.30
N ARG A 260 -4.14 -11.15 6.59
CA ARG A 260 -3.22 -11.17 7.72
C ARG A 260 -3.51 -12.33 8.67
N LYS A 261 -3.82 -13.51 8.12
CA LYS A 261 -4.04 -14.78 8.86
C LYS A 261 -5.03 -14.61 10.04
N GLY A 262 -6.05 -13.76 9.90
CA GLY A 262 -7.07 -13.51 10.92
C GLY A 262 -6.78 -12.39 11.93
N ALA A 263 -5.64 -11.69 11.82
CA ALA A 263 -5.34 -10.52 12.65
C ALA A 263 -6.36 -9.38 12.40
N PRO A 264 -6.74 -8.55 13.37
CA PRO A 264 -7.84 -7.58 13.26
C PRO A 264 -7.44 -6.28 12.53
N VAL A 265 -6.63 -6.40 11.50
CA VAL A 265 -6.03 -5.25 10.85
C VAL A 265 -7.07 -4.57 9.99
N VAL A 266 -7.13 -3.24 10.05
CA VAL A 266 -8.05 -2.38 9.30
C VAL A 266 -7.25 -1.28 8.60
N ALA A 267 -7.37 -1.19 7.29
CA ALA A 267 -6.79 -0.11 6.51
C ALA A 267 -7.75 1.10 6.49
N SER A 268 -7.20 2.31 6.56
CA SER A 268 -7.91 3.57 6.34
C SER A 268 -6.98 4.60 5.68
N PHE A 269 -7.48 5.80 5.40
CA PHE A 269 -6.59 6.94 5.15
C PHE A 269 -6.07 7.52 6.47
N PRO A 270 -4.93 8.25 6.44
CA PRO A 270 -4.36 8.84 7.65
C PRO A 270 -5.34 9.72 8.42
N HIS A 271 -5.31 9.60 9.75
CA HIS A 271 -6.22 10.23 10.71
C HIS A 271 -7.70 10.02 10.40
N PHE A 272 -8.04 8.91 9.72
CA PHE A 272 -9.38 8.60 9.21
C PHE A 272 -9.94 9.67 8.26
N TYR A 273 -9.09 10.32 7.47
CA TYR A 273 -9.53 11.17 6.36
C TYR A 273 -10.50 10.40 5.44
N LEU A 274 -11.62 11.02 5.03
CA LEU A 274 -12.74 10.37 4.32
C LEU A 274 -13.44 9.21 5.06
N GLY A 275 -13.14 9.00 6.35
CA GLY A 275 -13.88 8.13 7.24
C GLY A 275 -15.01 8.85 7.97
N GLU A 276 -15.91 8.09 8.58
CA GLU A 276 -16.93 8.66 9.46
C GLU A 276 -16.31 9.39 10.65
N ASN A 277 -16.89 10.55 11.03
CA ASN A 277 -16.37 11.40 12.11
C ASN A 277 -16.20 10.67 13.44
N LYS A 278 -17.02 9.63 13.70
CA LYS A 278 -16.92 8.81 14.91
C LYS A 278 -15.53 8.17 15.07
N TYR A 279 -14.81 7.87 14.00
CA TYR A 279 -13.47 7.25 14.07
C TYR A 279 -12.41 8.25 14.51
N ALA A 280 -12.37 9.43 13.90
CA ALA A 280 -11.48 10.50 14.34
C ALA A 280 -11.84 10.99 15.75
N ALA A 281 -13.14 11.06 16.08
CA ALA A 281 -13.60 11.45 17.41
C ALA A 281 -13.39 10.36 18.48
N ALA A 282 -13.14 9.10 18.12
CA ALA A 282 -12.88 8.01 19.07
C ALA A 282 -11.44 7.99 19.60
N ILE A 283 -10.49 8.69 18.97
CA ILE A 283 -9.08 8.71 19.38
C ILE A 283 -8.60 10.16 19.51
N GLY A 284 -8.03 10.51 20.66
CA GLY A 284 -7.42 11.82 20.91
C GLY A 284 -6.11 11.97 20.14
N GLY A 285 -5.85 13.17 19.61
CA GLY A 285 -4.65 13.45 18.80
C GLY A 285 -4.81 13.25 17.29
N LEU A 286 -5.97 12.79 16.81
CA LEU A 286 -6.24 12.68 15.38
C LEU A 286 -6.80 13.99 14.79
N SER A 287 -6.26 14.41 13.64
CA SER A 287 -6.68 15.63 12.95
C SER A 287 -6.69 15.40 11.43
N PRO A 288 -7.80 14.91 10.83
CA PRO A 288 -7.86 14.67 9.40
C PRO A 288 -7.76 15.98 8.60
N LYS A 289 -6.70 16.13 7.79
CA LYS A 289 -6.48 17.26 6.89
C LYS A 289 -6.28 16.75 5.47
N ARG A 290 -7.01 17.30 4.50
CA ARG A 290 -6.98 16.85 3.11
C ARG A 290 -5.57 16.93 2.52
N GLU A 291 -4.90 18.04 2.73
CA GLU A 291 -3.58 18.36 2.18
C GLU A 291 -2.53 17.32 2.64
N HIS A 292 -2.66 16.87 3.89
CA HIS A 292 -1.71 15.94 4.51
C HIS A 292 -2.11 14.47 4.39
N HIS A 293 -3.39 14.14 4.17
CA HIS A 293 -3.87 12.76 4.27
C HIS A 293 -4.55 12.20 3.01
N GLN A 294 -4.78 13.03 1.99
CA GLN A 294 -5.29 12.52 0.72
C GLN A 294 -4.24 11.67 -0.01
N THR A 295 -4.70 10.59 -0.62
CA THR A 295 -3.97 9.86 -1.66
C THR A 295 -4.37 10.41 -3.01
N PHE A 296 -3.41 10.66 -3.89
CA PHE A 296 -3.67 11.13 -5.25
C PHE A 296 -2.64 10.58 -6.24
N LEU A 297 -3.04 10.55 -7.51
CA LEU A 297 -2.24 10.07 -8.63
C LEU A 297 -2.51 10.99 -9.82
N ASP A 298 -1.54 11.84 -10.14
CA ASP A 298 -1.59 12.77 -11.25
C ASP A 298 -0.90 12.13 -12.46
N LEU A 299 -1.70 11.79 -13.47
CA LEU A 299 -1.24 11.15 -14.70
C LEU A 299 -1.21 12.15 -15.85
N ASN A 300 -0.21 12.04 -16.72
CA ASN A 300 -0.24 12.72 -18.00
C ASN A 300 -1.33 12.07 -18.88
N PRO A 301 -2.33 12.82 -19.37
CA PRO A 301 -3.47 12.24 -20.09
C PRO A 301 -3.12 11.63 -21.45
N THR A 302 -1.99 12.03 -22.05
CA THR A 302 -1.55 11.54 -23.36
C THR A 302 -0.65 10.32 -23.24
N THR A 303 0.28 10.32 -22.29
CA THR A 303 1.29 9.25 -22.15
C THR A 303 0.95 8.23 -21.07
N GLY A 304 0.03 8.54 -20.15
CA GLY A 304 -0.29 7.72 -18.98
C GLY A 304 0.80 7.71 -17.91
N VAL A 305 1.88 8.47 -18.09
CA VAL A 305 3.00 8.53 -17.14
C VAL A 305 2.57 9.24 -15.86
N ILE A 306 2.99 8.68 -14.72
CA ILE A 306 2.81 9.29 -13.41
C ILE A 306 3.70 10.53 -13.31
N VAL A 307 3.09 11.71 -13.20
CA VAL A 307 3.80 12.98 -13.01
C VAL A 307 4.04 13.23 -11.52
N ARG A 308 3.02 12.94 -10.71
CA ARG A 308 3.06 13.10 -9.27
C ARG A 308 2.13 12.07 -8.64
N ALA A 309 2.58 11.44 -7.58
CA ALA A 309 1.73 10.54 -6.81
C ALA A 309 2.05 10.71 -5.33
N ASN A 310 1.03 10.60 -4.50
CA ASN A 310 1.22 10.42 -3.07
C ASN A 310 0.25 9.33 -2.62
N LYS A 311 0.79 8.17 -2.26
CA LYS A 311 0.03 7.06 -1.73
C LYS A 311 0.16 7.06 -0.21
N ARG A 312 -0.95 7.31 0.47
CA ARG A 312 -1.04 7.37 1.93
C ARG A 312 -2.08 6.39 2.42
N ALA A 313 -1.70 5.56 3.37
CA ALA A 313 -2.58 4.63 4.04
C ALA A 313 -2.22 4.59 5.52
N GLN A 314 -3.20 4.22 6.34
CA GLN A 314 -3.06 4.01 7.77
C GLN A 314 -3.47 2.58 8.10
N VAL A 315 -2.68 1.95 8.97
CA VAL A 315 -2.96 0.63 9.49
C VAL A 315 -3.51 0.80 10.90
N ASN A 316 -4.67 0.21 11.16
CA ASN A 316 -5.37 0.26 12.43
C ASN A 316 -5.62 -1.15 12.93
N ILE A 317 -5.79 -1.28 14.24
CA ILE A 317 -6.06 -2.55 14.91
C ILE A 317 -7.42 -2.41 15.57
N LEU A 318 -8.38 -3.24 15.15
CA LEU A 318 -9.70 -3.25 15.76
C LEU A 318 -9.59 -3.95 17.12
N ILE A 319 -9.72 -3.19 18.21
CA ILE A 319 -9.67 -3.70 19.58
C ILE A 319 -11.07 -3.74 20.15
N ASN A 320 -11.45 -4.90 20.70
CA ASN A 320 -12.67 -5.07 21.47
C ASN A 320 -12.30 -5.68 22.82
N ARG A 321 -13.12 -5.44 23.85
CA ARG A 321 -12.95 -6.10 25.15
C ARG A 321 -13.11 -7.60 24.99
N ILE A 322 -12.11 -8.37 25.40
CA ILE A 322 -12.14 -9.84 25.38
C ILE A 322 -12.38 -10.31 26.82
N SER A 323 -13.50 -10.99 27.06
CA SER A 323 -13.78 -11.60 28.36
C SER A 323 -12.85 -12.80 28.60
N GLY A 324 -12.33 -12.92 29.83
CA GLY A 324 -11.43 -14.02 30.23
C GLY A 324 -9.93 -13.69 30.18
N PHE A 325 -9.56 -12.46 29.83
CA PHE A 325 -8.22 -11.92 30.00
C PHE A 325 -8.31 -10.68 30.93
N PRO A 326 -7.33 -10.46 31.82
CA PRO A 326 -7.31 -9.34 32.75
C PRO A 326 -7.29 -7.98 32.05
#